data_AF-A0AAW8KZB8-F1
#
_entry.id   AF-A0AAW8KZB8-F1
#
_cell.length_a   1.000
_cell.length_b   1.000
_cell.length_c   1.000
_cell.angle_alpha   90.00
_cell.angle_beta   90.00
_cell.angle_gamma   90.00
#
_symmetry.space_group_name_H-M   'P 1'
#
loop_
_entity.id
_entity.type
_entity.pdbx_description
1 polymer ?
#
loop_
_entity_poly.entity_id
_entity_poly.type
_entity_poly.pdbx_seq_one_letter_code
_entity_poly.pdbx_strand_id
1 'polypeptide(L)' 'IQPLLHAETDVCVRAERAFNAYLEGGCQVPIAGYATLQNGQIHIEGRVGSPDGQTLLRAELTDEANNAQQLGENLARN' A
#
# COMPACT_ATOMS: atom_id res chain seq x y z
N ILE A 1 20.01 -5.69 12.78
CA ILE A 1 18.62 -6.21 12.71
C ILE A 1 18.33 -7.10 11.49
N GLN A 2 19.25 -7.20 10.52
CA GLN A 2 19.08 -7.96 9.27
C GLN A 2 18.61 -9.42 9.42
N PRO A 3 19.05 -10.19 10.44
CA PRO A 3 18.56 -11.56 10.65
C PRO A 3 17.06 -11.67 10.95
N LEU A 4 16.40 -10.55 11.31
CA LEU A 4 14.97 -10.49 11.61
C LEU A 4 14.13 -9.99 10.43
N LEU A 5 14.77 -9.65 9.31
CA LEU A 5 14.07 -9.14 8.14
C LEU A 5 13.44 -10.29 7.37
N HIS A 6 12.11 -10.27 7.27
CA HIS A 6 11.36 -11.17 6.41
C HIS A 6 11.14 -10.51 5.06
N ALA A 7 11.76 -11.05 4.00
CA ALA A 7 11.83 -10.40 2.69
C ALA A 7 10.45 -10.10 2.08
N GLU A 8 9.51 -11.05 2.15
CA GLU A 8 8.16 -10.86 1.60
C GLU A 8 7.41 -9.76 2.34
N THR A 9 7.53 -9.73 3.67
CA THR A 9 6.90 -8.68 4.50
C THR A 9 7.52 -7.32 4.22
N ASP A 10 8.84 -7.23 4.03
CA ASP A 10 9.51 -5.98 3.67
C ASP A 10 8.95 -5.42 2.34
N VAL A 11 8.76 -6.27 1.33
CA VAL A 11 8.20 -5.90 0.04
C VAL A 11 6.76 -5.38 0.19
N CYS A 12 5.88 -6.13 0.85
CA CYS A 12 4.49 -5.70 1.07
C CYS A 12 4.40 -4.38 1.86
N VAL A 13 5.12 -4.29 2.98
CA VAL A 13 5.09 -3.11 3.85
C VAL A 13 5.68 -1.88 3.15
N ARG A 14 6.65 -2.04 2.25
CA ARG A 14 7.15 -0.92 1.42
C ARG A 14 6.06 -0.32 0.55
N ALA A 15 5.26 -1.15 -0.12
CA ALA A 15 4.15 -0.66 -0.95
C ALA A 15 3.08 0.06 -0.11
N GLU A 16 2.67 -0.56 1.00
CA GLU A 16 1.67 0.01 1.92
C GLU A 16 2.12 1.35 2.49
N ARG A 17 3.38 1.45 2.92
CA ARG A 17 3.95 2.69 3.46
C ARG A 17 4.11 3.76 2.39
N ALA A 18 4.48 3.40 1.16
CA ALA A 18 4.59 4.34 0.06
C ALA A 18 3.22 4.94 -0.31
N PHE A 19 2.19 4.10 -0.39
CA PHE A 19 0.80 4.53 -0.57
C PHE A 19 0.36 5.52 0.53
N ASN A 20 0.55 5.14 1.80
CA ASN A 20 0.15 5.97 2.92
C ASN A 20 0.95 7.29 3.01
N ALA A 21 2.26 7.23 2.77
CA ALA A 21 3.13 8.41 2.78
C ALA A 21 2.78 9.41 1.67
N TYR A 22 2.44 8.91 0.47
CA TYR A 22 2.04 9.77 -0.65
C TYR A 22 0.75 10.54 -0.36
N LEU A 23 -0.22 9.91 0.33
CA LEU A 23 -1.47 10.56 0.72
C LEU A 23 -1.33 11.48 1.95
N GLU A 24 -0.11 11.66 2.47
CA GLU A 24 0.16 12.37 3.73
C GLU A 24 -0.70 11.85 4.89
N GLY A 25 -0.99 10.55 4.90
CA GLY A 25 -1.91 9.93 5.84
C GLY A 25 -1.37 9.96 7.27
N GLY A 26 -2.05 10.73 8.13
CA GLY A 26 -1.85 10.72 9.58
C GLY A 26 -2.76 9.72 10.30
N CYS A 27 -2.56 9.54 11.61
CA CYS A 27 -3.37 8.64 12.45
C CYS A 27 -4.88 8.92 12.47
N GLN A 28 -5.32 10.07 11.94
CA GLN A 28 -6.72 10.51 11.96
C GLN A 28 -7.40 10.42 10.58
N VAL A 29 -6.69 9.95 9.55
CA VAL A 29 -7.23 9.85 8.19
C VAL A 29 -7.66 8.40 7.92
N PRO A 30 -8.90 8.14 7.44
CA PRO A 30 -9.39 6.79 7.17
C PRO A 30 -8.78 6.24 5.86
N ILE A 31 -7.49 5.89 5.92
CA ILE A 31 -6.72 5.30 4.83
C ILE A 31 -6.35 3.86 5.21
N ALA A 32 -6.56 2.93 4.30
CA ALA A 32 -6.09 1.55 4.44
C ALA A 32 -5.32 1.13 3.18
N GLY A 33 -4.15 0.54 3.36
CA GLY A 33 -3.39 -0.12 2.30
C GLY A 33 -3.08 -1.54 2.75
N TYR A 34 -3.31 -2.52 1.88
CA TYR A 34 -3.00 -3.93 2.16
C TYR A 34 -2.35 -4.55 0.94
N ALA A 35 -1.13 -5.07 1.11
CA ALA A 35 -0.37 -5.69 0.05
C ALA A 35 -0.11 -7.18 0.30
N THR A 36 -0.12 -7.96 -0.78
CA THR A 36 0.19 -9.40 -0.78
C THR A 36 1.21 -9.70 -1.86
N LEU A 37 2.17 -10.57 -1.58
CA LEU A 37 3.18 -11.02 -2.53
C LEU A 37 2.96 -12.49 -2.85
N GLN A 38 2.80 -12.83 -4.13
CA GLN A 38 2.68 -14.21 -4.61
C GLN A 38 3.41 -14.37 -5.94
N ASN A 39 4.23 -15.42 -6.06
CA ASN A 39 4.92 -15.78 -7.31
C ASN A 39 5.71 -14.61 -7.95
N GLY A 40 6.33 -13.75 -7.14
CA GLY A 40 7.08 -12.58 -7.61
C GLY A 40 6.23 -11.35 -7.95
N GLN A 41 4.91 -11.47 -7.95
CA GLN A 41 3.98 -10.35 -8.17
C GLN A 41 3.42 -9.85 -6.85
N ILE A 42 3.51 -8.54 -6.66
CA ILE A 42 2.88 -7.83 -5.55
C ILE A 42 1.55 -7.27 -6.03
N HIS A 43 0.51 -7.52 -5.26
CA HIS A 43 -0.80 -6.90 -5.40
C HIS A 43 -1.04 -5.99 -4.18
N ILE A 44 -1.56 -4.79 -4.41
CA ILE A 44 -1.94 -3.86 -3.36
C ILE A 44 -3.36 -3.35 -3.58
N GLU A 45 -4.15 -3.35 -2.51
CA GLU A 45 -5.45 -2.70 -2.44
C GLU A 45 -5.37 -1.48 -1.52
N GLY A 46 -5.88 -0.34 -1.99
CA GLY A 46 -5.94 0.92 -1.27
C GLY A 46 -7.39 1.37 -1.09
N ARG A 47 -7.71 1.91 0.09
CA ARG A 47 -9.00 2.48 0.41
C ARG A 47 -8.85 3.84 1.09
N VAL A 48 -9.70 4.80 0.70
CA VAL A 48 -9.77 6.14 1.31
C VAL A 48 -11.21 6.47 1.61
N GLY A 49 -11.54 6.62 2.90
CA GLY A 49 -12.87 7.00 3.36
C GLY A 49 -13.03 8.52 3.49
N SER A 50 -14.26 9.02 3.42
CA SER A 50 -14.59 10.33 4.00
C SER A 50 -14.74 10.23 5.52
N PRO A 51 -14.43 11.28 6.30
CA PRO A 51 -14.55 11.25 7.76
C PRO A 51 -15.97 10.96 8.29
N ASP A 52 -17.00 11.26 7.48
CA ASP A 52 -18.41 10.98 7.77
C ASP A 52 -18.87 9.58 7.34
N GLY A 53 -17.99 8.78 6.73
CA GLY A 53 -18.26 7.41 6.28
C GLY A 53 -19.15 7.29 5.05
N GLN A 54 -19.54 8.39 4.41
CA GLN A 54 -20.44 8.37 3.25
C GLN A 54 -19.75 7.95 1.94
N THR A 55 -18.45 8.23 1.83
CA THR A 55 -17.65 7.93 0.63
C THR A 55 -16.55 6.94 1.00
N LEU A 56 -16.37 5.94 0.15
CA LEU A 56 -15.24 5.02 0.21
C LEU A 56 -14.67 4.85 -1.19
N LEU A 57 -13.50 5.43 -1.43
CA LEU A 57 -12.72 5.20 -2.63
C LEU A 57 -11.95 3.88 -2.47
N ARG A 58 -11.89 3.10 -3.54
CA ARG A 58 -11.13 1.85 -3.61
C ARG A 58 -10.35 1.83 -4.91
N ALA A 59 -9.09 1.46 -4.83
CA ALA A 59 -8.22 1.20 -5.97
C ALA A 59 -7.39 -0.05 -5.69
N GLU A 60 -6.97 -0.73 -6.75
CA GLU A 60 -6.07 -1.88 -6.65
C GLU A 60 -5.11 -1.88 -7.83
N LEU A 61 -3.86 -2.31 -7.60
CA LEU A 61 -2.84 -2.44 -8.63
C LEU A 61 -1.98 -3.68 -8.36
N THR A 62 -1.35 -4.18 -9.43
CA THR A 62 -0.42 -5.31 -9.37
C THR A 62 0.82 -4.98 -10.20
N ASP A 63 1.99 -5.41 -9.73
CA ASP A 63 3.28 -5.23 -10.42
C ASP A 63 4.30 -6.28 -9.92
N GLU A 64 5.51 -6.24 -10.47
CA GLU A 64 6.66 -7.00 -9.99
C GLU A 64 7.09 -6.57 -8.58
N ALA A 65 7.56 -7.51 -7.75
CA ALA A 65 7.99 -7.26 -6.38
C ALA A 65 9.00 -6.11 -6.23
N ASN A 66 9.88 -5.94 -7.23
CA ASN A 66 10.91 -4.90 -7.25
C ASN A 66 10.32 -3.48 -7.38
N ASN A 67 9.08 -3.36 -7.84
CA ASN A 67 8.39 -2.10 -8.05
C ASN A 67 7.49 -1.71 -6.86
N ALA A 68 7.51 -2.47 -5.74
CA ALA A 68 6.59 -2.31 -4.62
C ALA A 68 6.40 -0.88 -4.13
N GLN A 69 7.48 -0.11 -3.95
CA GLN A 69 7.38 1.29 -3.54
C GLN A 69 6.63 2.13 -4.59
N GLN A 70 7.04 2.05 -5.85
CA GLN A 70 6.44 2.82 -6.93
C GLN A 70 4.98 2.41 -7.20
N LEU A 71 4.66 1.12 -7.02
CA LEU A 71 3.29 0.62 -7.05
C LEU A 71 2.39 1.31 -6.02
N GLY A 72 2.87 1.47 -4.78
CA GLY A 72 2.16 2.18 -3.72
C GLY A 72 1.91 3.66 -4.05
N GLU A 73 2.91 4.34 -4.59
CA GLU A 73 2.77 5.74 -5.05
C GLU A 73 1.79 5.87 -6.22
N ASN A 74 1.83 4.93 -7.17
CA ASN A 74 0.91 4.91 -8.31
C ASN A 74 -0.54 4.65 -7.88
N LEU A 75 -0.74 3.77 -6.89
CA LEU A 75 -2.06 3.50 -6.33
C LEU A 75 -2.69 4.77 -5.73
N ALA A 76 -1.89 5.59 -5.06
CA ALA A 76 -2.35 6.83 -4.45
C ALA A 76 -2.68 7.95 -5.46
N ARG A 77 -2.25 7.82 -6.73
CA ARG A 77 -2.51 8.78 -7.82
C ARG A 77 -3.76 8.45 -8.64
N ASN A 78 -4.36 7.27 -8.48
CA ASN A 78 -5.57 6.84 -9.20
C ASN A 78 -6.83 7.51 -8.65
#